data_AF-K5XYI9-F1
#
_entry.id   AF-K5XYI9-F1
#
_cell.length_a   1.000
_cell.length_b   1.000
_cell.length_c   1.000
_cell.angle_alpha   90.00
_cell.angle_beta   90.00
_cell.angle_gamma   90.00
#
_symmetry.space_group_name_H-M   'P 1'
#
loop_
_entity.id
_entity.type
_entity.pdbx_description
1 polymer ?
#
loop_
_entity_poly.entity_id
_entity_poly.type
_entity_poly.pdbx_seq_one_letter_code
_entity_poly.pdbx_strand_id
1 'polypeptide(L)'
;RYRPYATKIKTDEYAIPLRPTWSVTELLSSYPKPAVSSKTLIRLHELAALVPPAEGTAEHVDLQKEISELVRLVEAVRLIDTQGVSVATRWDREDADKRHEIPEVGPQGQELLEHAARTHDGFYVVDTDRKR
;
A
#
# COMPACT_ATOMS: atom_id res chain seq x y z
N ARG A 1 -25.91 -32.98 10.50
CA ARG A 1 -25.54 -32.13 9.35
C ARG A 1 -24.31 -32.75 8.70
N TYR A 2 -24.49 -33.34 7.51
CA TYR A 2 -23.50 -34.12 6.78
C TYR A 2 -22.38 -33.18 6.28
N ARG A 3 -21.09 -33.47 6.57
CA ARG A 3 -19.94 -32.77 5.96
C ARG A 3 -19.47 -33.59 4.74
N PRO A 4 -19.69 -33.15 3.50
CA PRO A 4 -19.33 -33.91 2.32
C PRO A 4 -17.93 -33.51 1.83
N TYR A 5 -16.87 -33.83 2.58
CA TYR A 5 -15.49 -33.67 2.08
C TYR A 5 -14.59 -34.77 2.66
N ALA A 6 -14.68 -35.97 2.09
CA ALA A 6 -13.68 -37.00 2.29
C ALA A 6 -13.23 -37.53 0.91
N THR A 7 -12.63 -36.65 0.12
CA THR A 7 -11.80 -37.08 -1.01
C THR A 7 -10.58 -37.78 -0.41
N LYS A 8 -10.40 -39.09 -0.68
CA LYS A 8 -9.26 -39.86 -0.17
C LYS A 8 -7.97 -39.31 -0.78
N ILE A 9 -7.26 -38.47 -0.04
CA ILE A 9 -5.95 -37.93 -0.43
C ILE A 9 -4.92 -39.04 -0.27
N LYS A 10 -4.05 -39.23 -1.26
CA LYS A 10 -2.98 -40.23 -1.17
C LYS A 10 -1.99 -39.77 -0.10
N THR A 11 -1.87 -40.56 0.96
CA THR A 11 -0.92 -40.32 2.06
C THR A 11 0.19 -41.36 2.06
N ASP A 12 1.31 -41.02 2.67
CA ASP A 12 2.42 -41.92 2.98
C ASP A 12 2.09 -42.82 4.19
N GLU A 13 3.01 -43.73 4.53
CA GLU A 13 2.97 -44.63 5.70
C GLU A 13 2.78 -43.88 7.04
N TYR A 14 3.19 -42.60 7.10
CA TYR A 14 3.00 -41.71 8.25
C TYR A 14 1.75 -40.82 8.17
N ALA A 15 0.79 -41.14 7.28
CA ALA A 15 -0.42 -40.35 7.03
C ALA A 15 -0.16 -38.90 6.54
N ILE A 16 1.06 -38.60 6.08
CA ILE A 16 1.40 -37.31 5.46
C ILE A 16 0.91 -37.32 4.01
N PRO A 17 0.17 -36.30 3.54
CA PRO A 17 -0.32 -36.28 2.17
C PRO A 17 0.86 -36.15 1.19
N LEU A 18 0.90 -37.04 0.19
CA LEU A 18 1.94 -37.09 -0.85
C LEU A 18 1.90 -35.87 -1.78
N ARG A 19 0.79 -35.12 -1.75
CA ARG A 19 0.63 -33.84 -2.45
C ARG A 19 0.04 -32.83 -1.47
N PRO A 20 0.48 -31.56 -1.53
CA PRO A 20 -0.11 -30.52 -0.70
C PRO A 20 -1.61 -30.43 -1.02
N THR A 21 -2.42 -30.36 0.01
CA THR A 21 -3.88 -30.30 -0.10
C THR A 21 -4.37 -28.96 -0.66
N TRP A 22 -3.52 -27.94 -0.57
CA TRP A 22 -3.70 -26.62 -1.16
C TRP A 22 -2.33 -25.98 -1.36
N SER A 23 -2.21 -25.08 -2.34
CA SER A 23 -1.04 -24.22 -2.50
C SER A 23 -1.42 -22.77 -2.29
N VAL A 24 -0.57 -22.01 -1.61
CA VAL A 24 -0.72 -20.55 -1.46
C VAL A 24 -0.73 -19.87 -2.83
N THR A 25 0.12 -20.31 -3.77
CA THR A 25 0.18 -19.72 -5.11
C THR A 25 -1.09 -19.96 -5.91
N GLU A 26 -1.70 -21.14 -5.75
CA GLU A 26 -2.98 -21.50 -6.38
C GLU A 26 -4.13 -20.69 -5.79
N LEU A 27 -4.15 -20.54 -4.47
CA LEU A 27 -5.12 -19.71 -3.77
C LEU A 27 -5.03 -18.24 -4.22
N LEU A 28 -3.83 -17.65 -4.20
CA LEU A 28 -3.62 -16.27 -4.65
C LEU A 28 -3.95 -16.08 -6.13
N SER A 29 -3.73 -17.12 -6.95
CA SER A 29 -4.06 -17.12 -8.38
C SER A 29 -5.55 -17.25 -8.68
N SER A 30 -6.39 -17.56 -7.69
CA SER A 30 -7.84 -17.65 -7.86
C SER A 30 -8.57 -16.31 -7.74
N TYR A 31 -7.96 -15.30 -7.11
CA TYR A 31 -8.60 -14.01 -6.88
C TYR A 31 -8.73 -13.18 -8.16
N PRO A 32 -9.82 -12.39 -8.31
CA PRO A 32 -10.01 -11.53 -9.48
C PRO A 32 -8.88 -10.49 -9.57
N LYS A 33 -8.42 -10.20 -10.79
CA LYS A 33 -7.45 -9.12 -11.06
C LYS A 33 -8.23 -7.88 -11.50
N PRO A 34 -8.55 -6.93 -10.59
CA PRO A 34 -9.24 -5.71 -10.98
C PRO A 34 -8.34 -4.88 -11.90
N ALA A 35 -8.90 -4.41 -13.01
CA ALA A 35 -8.18 -3.50 -13.90
C ALA A 35 -8.26 -2.07 -13.34
N VAL A 36 -7.11 -1.47 -13.06
CA VAL A 36 -7.02 -0.05 -12.73
C VAL A 36 -7.16 0.76 -14.01
N SER A 37 -8.02 1.78 -14.04
CA SER A 37 -8.16 2.65 -15.21
C SER A 37 -6.99 3.64 -15.31
N SER A 38 -6.60 4.04 -16.53
CA SER A 38 -5.54 5.03 -16.76
C SER A 38 -5.80 6.35 -16.03
N LYS A 39 -7.07 6.79 -15.97
CA LYS A 39 -7.49 7.97 -15.21
C LYS A 39 -7.17 7.85 -13.72
N THR A 40 -7.41 6.68 -13.12
CA THR A 40 -7.06 6.43 -11.71
C THR A 40 -5.55 6.43 -11.53
N LEU A 41 -4.80 5.85 -12.47
CA LEU A 41 -3.34 5.84 -12.45
C LEU A 41 -2.77 7.27 -12.43
N ILE A 42 -3.24 8.14 -13.35
CA ILE A 42 -2.83 9.54 -13.42
C ILE A 42 -3.15 10.27 -12.12
N ARG A 43 -4.37 10.09 -11.61
CA ARG A 43 -4.78 10.70 -10.34
C ARG A 43 -3.91 10.26 -9.16
N LEU A 44 -3.46 9.01 -9.12
CA LEU A 44 -2.54 8.53 -8.09
C LEU A 44 -1.17 9.19 -8.19
N HIS A 45 -0.64 9.39 -9.41
CA HIS A 45 0.62 10.11 -9.61
C HIS A 45 0.51 11.56 -9.18
N GLU A 46 -0.59 12.24 -9.53
CA GLU A 46 -0.87 13.61 -9.09
C GLU A 46 -0.91 13.72 -7.56
N LEU A 47 -1.61 12.80 -6.88
CA LEU A 47 -1.70 12.78 -5.42
C LEU A 47 -0.37 12.45 -4.73
N ALA A 48 0.47 11.64 -5.38
CA ALA A 48 1.81 11.31 -4.91
C ALA A 48 2.86 12.36 -5.28
N ALA A 49 2.48 13.46 -5.95
CA ALA A 49 3.39 14.45 -6.53
C ALA A 49 4.46 13.85 -7.46
N LEU A 50 4.09 12.79 -8.19
CA LEU A 50 4.93 12.12 -9.19
C LEU A 50 4.54 12.56 -10.60
N VAL A 51 5.51 12.49 -11.52
CA VAL A 51 5.26 12.70 -12.95
C VAL A 51 4.78 11.38 -13.57
N PRO A 52 3.57 11.30 -14.12
CA PRO A 52 3.07 10.08 -14.73
C PRO A 52 3.78 9.79 -16.07
N PRO A 53 4.01 8.51 -16.41
CA PRO A 53 4.44 8.14 -17.76
C PRO A 53 3.33 8.46 -18.78
N ALA A 54 3.71 8.79 -20.01
CA ALA A 54 2.74 9.13 -21.04
C ALA A 54 1.80 7.95 -21.35
N GLU A 55 0.50 8.23 -21.57
CA GLU A 55 -0.49 7.20 -21.86
C GLU A 55 -0.10 6.42 -23.13
N GLY A 56 -0.21 5.09 -23.07
CA GLY A 56 0.11 4.21 -24.19
C GLY A 56 1.60 3.88 -24.35
N THR A 57 2.47 4.41 -23.49
CA THR A 57 3.86 3.92 -23.38
C THR A 57 3.91 2.52 -22.76
N ALA A 58 4.97 1.76 -23.07
CA ALA A 58 5.19 0.44 -22.45
C ALA A 58 5.28 0.54 -20.93
N GLU A 59 5.96 1.59 -20.42
CA GLU A 59 6.08 1.88 -18.99
C GLU A 59 4.71 2.07 -18.32
N HIS A 60 3.77 2.78 -18.96
CA HIS A 60 2.42 2.96 -18.44
C HIS A 60 1.66 1.63 -18.35
N VAL A 61 1.81 0.76 -19.36
CA VAL A 61 1.14 -0.56 -19.38
C VAL A 61 1.71 -1.48 -18.30
N ASP A 62 3.03 -1.51 -18.16
CA ASP A 62 3.71 -2.31 -17.14
C ASP A 62 3.32 -1.82 -15.73
N LEU A 63 3.31 -0.51 -15.49
CA LEU A 63 2.91 0.06 -14.21
C LEU A 63 1.43 -0.23 -13.88
N GLN A 64 0.54 -0.14 -14.88
CA GLN A 64 -0.86 -0.49 -14.71
C GLN A 64 -1.03 -1.97 -14.34
N LYS A 65 -0.22 -2.86 -14.94
CA LYS A 65 -0.21 -4.29 -14.63
C LYS A 65 0.27 -4.54 -13.20
N GLU A 66 1.37 -3.91 -12.79
CA GLU A 66 1.96 -4.04 -11.45
C GLU A 66 0.98 -3.58 -10.36
N ILE A 67 0.40 -2.39 -10.50
CA ILE A 67 -0.57 -1.89 -9.53
C ILE A 67 -1.81 -2.81 -9.49
N SER A 68 -2.28 -3.31 -10.63
CA SER A 68 -3.40 -4.26 -10.65
C SER A 68 -3.08 -5.57 -9.91
N GLU A 69 -1.82 -6.01 -9.92
CA GLU A 69 -1.36 -7.18 -9.16
C GLU A 69 -1.28 -6.89 -7.65
N LEU A 70 -0.85 -5.69 -7.26
CA LEU A 70 -0.88 -5.27 -5.86
C LEU A 70 -2.31 -5.17 -5.32
N VAL A 71 -3.23 -4.57 -6.09
CA VAL A 71 -4.64 -4.46 -5.70
C VAL A 71 -5.27 -5.83 -5.52
N ARG A 72 -4.93 -6.80 -6.38
CA ARG A 72 -5.40 -8.19 -6.25
C ARG A 72 -5.04 -8.81 -4.89
N LEU A 73 -3.82 -8.56 -4.40
CA LEU A 73 -3.38 -9.08 -3.10
C LEU A 73 -4.16 -8.43 -1.95
N VAL A 74 -4.49 -7.14 -2.07
CA VAL A 74 -5.26 -6.42 -1.05
C VAL A 74 -6.74 -6.86 -1.04
N GLU A 75 -7.33 -7.12 -2.21
CA GLU A 75 -8.71 -7.64 -2.30
C GLU A 75 -8.87 -9.00 -1.61
N ALA A 76 -7.82 -9.82 -1.58
CA ALA A 76 -7.85 -11.08 -0.83
C ALA A 76 -8.07 -10.85 0.69
N VAL A 77 -7.54 -9.76 1.25
CA VAL A 77 -7.74 -9.39 2.66
C VAL A 77 -9.17 -8.94 2.91
N ARG A 78 -9.81 -8.31 1.92
CA ARG A 78 -11.20 -7.82 2.02
C ARG A 78 -12.23 -8.94 2.18
N LEU A 79 -11.91 -10.14 1.71
CA LEU A 79 -12.77 -11.33 1.81
C LEU A 79 -12.76 -11.97 3.21
N ILE A 80 -11.89 -11.50 4.11
CA ILE A 80 -11.77 -12.03 5.46
C ILE A 80 -12.87 -11.43 6.34
N ASP A 81 -13.54 -12.28 7.10
CA ASP A 81 -14.49 -11.85 8.10
C ASP A 81 -13.78 -11.09 9.22
N THR A 82 -14.11 -9.81 9.36
CA THR A 82 -13.56 -8.89 10.36
C THR A 82 -14.60 -8.50 11.41
N GLN A 83 -15.76 -9.17 11.45
CA GLN A 83 -16.78 -8.93 12.46
C GLN A 83 -16.21 -9.14 13.87
N GLY A 84 -16.36 -8.13 14.73
CA GLY A 84 -15.85 -8.14 16.10
C GLY A 84 -14.38 -7.78 16.27
N VAL A 85 -13.66 -7.43 15.18
CA VAL A 85 -12.29 -6.92 15.28
C VAL A 85 -12.31 -5.41 15.53
N SER A 86 -11.78 -4.98 16.67
CA SER A 86 -11.51 -3.56 16.92
C SER A 86 -10.20 -3.16 16.24
N VAL A 87 -10.24 -2.12 15.40
CA VAL A 87 -9.01 -1.54 14.84
C VAL A 87 -8.21 -0.94 15.99
N ALA A 88 -7.07 -1.54 16.32
CA ALA A 88 -6.14 -0.94 17.26
C ALA A 88 -5.51 0.27 16.55
N THR A 89 -6.00 1.48 16.81
CA THR A 89 -5.24 2.65 16.40
C THR A 89 -4.07 2.80 17.37
N ARG A 90 -2.90 3.19 16.85
CA ARG A 90 -1.69 3.42 17.65
C ARG A 90 -1.87 4.49 18.75
N TRP A 91 -3.02 5.15 18.79
CA TRP A 91 -3.31 6.35 19.55
C TRP A 91 -4.34 6.13 20.67
N ASP A 92 -4.92 4.93 20.81
CA ASP A 92 -6.17 4.76 21.54
C ASP A 92 -6.11 4.73 23.07
N ARG A 93 -4.94 4.74 23.73
CA ARG A 93 -4.97 4.67 25.21
C ARG A 93 -4.15 5.64 26.05
N GLU A 94 -2.90 6.03 25.73
CA GLU A 94 -2.13 6.81 26.73
C GLU A 94 -1.13 7.87 26.23
N ASP A 95 -0.93 8.06 24.92
CA ASP A 95 0.20 8.87 24.43
C ASP A 95 -0.15 10.02 23.46
N ALA A 96 -1.41 10.17 23.04
CA ALA A 96 -1.78 11.24 22.10
C ALA A 96 -1.70 12.66 22.72
N ASP A 97 -2.00 12.80 24.01
CA ASP A 97 -2.11 14.10 24.69
C ASP A 97 -0.95 14.41 25.64
N LYS A 98 0.03 13.52 25.78
CA LYS A 98 1.29 13.86 26.46
C LYS A 98 2.15 14.69 25.51
N ARG A 99 1.73 15.94 25.27
CA ARG A 99 2.63 16.99 24.82
C ARG A 99 3.75 17.07 25.85
N HIS A 100 4.82 16.32 25.61
CA HIS A 100 6.08 16.67 26.25
C HIS A 100 6.36 18.08 25.76
N GLU A 101 6.50 19.02 26.68
CA GLU A 101 7.11 20.31 26.37
C GLU A 101 8.51 19.98 25.89
N ILE A 102 8.65 19.76 24.57
CA ILE A 102 9.94 19.59 23.95
C ILE A 102 10.58 20.97 24.13
N PRO A 103 11.64 21.10 24.94
CA PRO A 103 12.33 22.38 25.02
C PRO A 103 12.76 22.72 23.59
N GLU A 104 12.57 23.95 23.15
CA GLU A 104 12.92 24.42 21.79
C GLU A 104 14.45 24.43 21.60
N VAL A 105 15.06 23.25 21.65
CA VAL A 105 16.48 23.01 21.43
C VAL A 105 16.58 22.51 20.01
N GLY A 106 16.65 23.44 19.07
CA GLY A 106 16.76 23.16 17.66
C GLY A 106 16.96 24.44 16.86
N PRO A 107 17.43 24.32 15.61
CA PRO A 107 17.62 25.47 14.74
C PRO A 107 16.30 26.24 14.58
N GLN A 108 16.37 27.56 14.71
CA GLN A 108 15.20 28.43 14.60
C GLN A 108 15.35 29.44 13.47
N GLY A 109 14.22 29.89 12.91
CA GLY A 109 14.20 30.95 11.91
C GLY A 109 15.04 30.61 10.67
N GLN A 110 16.02 31.46 10.35
CA GLN A 110 16.85 31.32 9.16
C GLN A 110 17.82 30.13 9.23
N GLU A 111 18.10 29.58 10.40
CA GLU A 111 18.92 28.37 10.55
C GLU A 111 18.25 27.15 9.88
N LEU A 112 16.91 27.16 9.76
CA LEU A 112 16.16 26.13 9.04
C LEU A 112 16.46 26.09 7.53
N LEU A 113 17.07 27.15 6.99
CA LEU A 113 17.40 27.27 5.57
C LEU A 113 18.71 26.58 5.20
N GLU A 114 19.48 26.04 6.15
CA GLU A 114 20.79 25.40 5.89
C GLU A 114 20.71 24.28 4.85
N HIS A 115 19.62 23.51 4.87
CA HIS A 115 19.41 22.38 3.95
C HIS A 115 18.47 22.72 2.79
N ALA A 116 18.10 23.98 2.62
CA ALA A 116 17.28 24.41 1.50
C ALA A 116 18.07 24.34 0.19
N ALA A 117 17.49 23.69 -0.82
CA ALA A 117 18.11 23.64 -2.16
C ALA A 117 18.22 25.04 -2.80
N ARG A 118 17.27 25.94 -2.50
CA ARG A 118 17.26 27.33 -2.97
C ARG A 118 16.63 28.25 -1.92
N THR A 119 17.26 29.40 -1.71
CA THR A 119 16.79 30.44 -0.79
C THR A 119 16.90 31.81 -1.46
N HIS A 120 15.99 32.72 -1.13
CA HIS A 120 16.03 34.11 -1.57
C HIS A 120 15.40 34.99 -0.49
N ASP A 121 16.09 36.08 -0.13
CA ASP A 121 15.67 37.04 0.91
C ASP A 121 15.22 36.40 2.24
N GLY A 122 15.84 35.28 2.63
CA GLY A 122 15.51 34.57 3.87
C GLY A 122 14.27 33.68 3.79
N PHE A 123 13.84 33.30 2.58
CA PHE A 123 12.71 32.38 2.36
C PHE A 123 13.11 31.21 1.45
N TYR A 124 12.40 30.09 1.58
CA TYR A 124 12.48 28.98 0.63
C TYR A 124 11.93 29.43 -0.73
N VAL A 125 12.65 29.10 -1.80
CA VAL A 125 12.19 29.36 -3.16
C VAL A 125 11.72 28.05 -3.77
N VAL A 126 10.45 28.03 -4.18
CA VAL A 126 9.85 26.92 -4.90
C VAL A 126 9.41 27.43 -6.27
N ASP A 127 9.79 26.71 -7.32
CA ASP A 127 9.34 27.01 -8.67
C ASP A 127 7.83 26.72 -8.74
N THR A 128 7.00 27.76 -8.78
CA THR A 128 5.55 27.60 -8.97
C THR A 128 5.28 27.39 -10.45
N ASP A 129 5.37 26.15 -10.91
CA ASP A 129 4.97 25.79 -12.27
C ASP A 129 3.44 25.84 -12.36
N ARG A 130 2.87 27.04 -12.52
CA ARG A 130 1.44 27.26 -12.74
C ARG A 130 1.08 26.82 -14.16
N LYS A 131 1.01 25.52 -14.39
CA LYS A 131 0.28 24.97 -15.54
C LYS A 131 -1.21 25.00 -15.20
N ARG A 132 -1.95 25.78 -15.99
CA ARG A 132 -3.38 26.07 -15.86
C ARG A 132 -4.19 25.17 -16.78
#